data_AF-A0A946JVM9-F1
#
_entry.id   AF-A0A946JVM9-F1
#
_cell.length_a   1.000
_cell.length_b   1.000
_cell.length_c   1.000
_cell.angle_alpha   90.00
_cell.angle_beta   90.00
_cell.angle_gamma   90.00
#
_symmetry.space_group_name_H-M   'P 1'
#
loop_
_entity.id
_entity.type
_entity.pdbx_description
1 polymer ?
#
loop_
_entity_poly.entity_id
_entity_poly.type
_entity_poly.pdbx_seq_one_letter_code
_entity_poly.pdbx_strand_id
1 'polypeptide(L)'
;MKFIFLIIISIGFSFPPSFNLDRNAEIVNEGLPDNGIIDIEAILHNQLYFGTSSGLGRVDINGEELIFSTVMNNAMPEGGNPALTIDGNVIAVSGVTTYYSAATESNEPKGTGIAYSVDYGDTWKFMEQPIVENPEEGLFHQIEWGGQTLQILAVTTAVNNVSYDLAIGESYIYSTSWAGGLQRFDYINEEEPFTDLDGNDQWDDGEAYDDINENGQWDDEPQWEIIPLPMDDQDSLICGDIDIDVYELNPKDPGDGGNHNHKGFSVFIEDEIIWVGTANGLNKGVIVNDCIEWTHFSKADGLTGNWVVGIDFGLSRLWAITWATVSTESTGLSYSFDHGVTWQYVDFFTNNGTKVYNLEISQNRIYASTIEGLYVSEDGEHWELIPDFIDSTTGETILDDAVYTAHVPYGTYEVWVGTGDGLAIRDSNGFVDIHQFWEATVSPENGDFNFSVYPNPFYVKDHNVRGGSGHVRFVYNVGSNSIINIYDFSMDHVVKLSNSHSAGNNGESEMIWDGRNSRGKNVANGVYFCKLTASGQDYWTKLVVIN
;
A
#
# COMPACT_ATOMS: atom_id res chain seq x y z
N MET A 1 4.14 38.82 -26.96
CA MET A 1 3.30 37.95 -26.11
C MET A 1 4.14 36.73 -25.77
N LYS A 2 4.52 36.61 -24.50
CA LYS A 2 5.24 35.43 -23.99
C LYS A 2 4.19 34.34 -23.81
N PHE A 3 4.33 33.24 -24.55
CA PHE A 3 3.60 32.01 -24.27
C PHE A 3 4.20 31.41 -22.99
N ILE A 4 3.41 31.38 -21.92
CA ILE A 4 3.73 30.61 -20.72
C ILE A 4 3.30 29.19 -21.04
N PHE A 5 4.27 28.31 -21.28
CA PHE A 5 4.07 26.86 -21.24
C PHE A 5 3.82 26.53 -19.76
N LEU A 6 2.59 26.18 -19.42
CA LEU A 6 2.30 25.53 -18.15
C LEU A 6 2.74 24.07 -18.32
N ILE A 7 3.88 23.72 -17.74
CA ILE A 7 4.31 22.33 -17.61
C ILE A 7 3.46 21.77 -16.47
N ILE A 8 2.45 20.98 -16.81
CA ILE A 8 1.74 20.14 -15.85
C ILE A 8 2.71 19.00 -15.54
N ILE A 9 3.27 19.04 -14.34
CA ILE A 9 4.00 17.90 -13.77
C ILE A 9 2.92 16.85 -13.51
N SER A 10 2.90 15.77 -14.28
CA SER A 10 2.29 14.54 -13.78
C SER A 10 3.08 14.20 -12.51
N ILE A 11 2.46 14.42 -11.36
CA ILE A 11 3.01 13.93 -10.10
C ILE A 11 2.81 12.43 -10.16
N GLY A 12 3.80 11.75 -10.73
CA GLY A 12 3.86 10.30 -10.72
C GLY A 12 3.80 9.84 -9.28
N PHE A 13 2.95 8.86 -9.02
CA PHE A 13 2.93 8.11 -7.79
C PHE A 13 4.34 7.61 -7.47
N SER A 14 4.86 7.97 -6.30
CA SER A 14 5.94 7.22 -5.67
C SER A 14 5.35 6.41 -4.53
N PHE A 15 4.71 5.29 -4.88
CA PHE A 15 4.78 4.12 -3.99
C PHE A 15 6.26 3.70 -3.88
N PRO A 16 6.64 2.82 -2.93
CA PRO A 16 7.91 2.11 -3.01
C PRO A 16 8.22 1.79 -4.47
N PRO A 17 9.40 2.17 -4.97
CA PRO A 17 9.64 2.32 -6.40
C PRO A 17 9.77 0.99 -7.17
N SER A 18 9.09 -0.07 -6.72
CA SER A 18 8.94 -1.29 -7.50
C SER A 18 7.80 -2.17 -6.99
N PHE A 19 6.56 -1.93 -7.44
CA PHE A 19 5.67 -3.04 -7.76
C PHE A 19 6.18 -3.66 -9.07
N ASN A 20 7.32 -4.35 -9.03
CA ASN A 20 7.92 -4.90 -10.25
C ASN A 20 7.22 -6.19 -10.64
N LEU A 21 6.78 -6.19 -11.90
CA LEU A 21 6.09 -7.27 -12.58
C LEU A 21 6.99 -8.49 -12.81
N ASP A 22 6.35 -9.66 -12.77
CA ASP A 22 6.88 -10.98 -13.16
C ASP A 22 8.01 -11.56 -12.29
N ARG A 23 7.63 -12.08 -11.11
CA ARG A 23 8.18 -13.36 -10.63
C ARG A 23 7.12 -14.46 -10.72
N ASN A 24 6.81 -14.86 -11.94
CA ASN A 24 6.35 -16.22 -12.19
C ASN A 24 7.51 -17.19 -11.95
N ALA A 25 7.77 -17.54 -10.69
CA ALA A 25 8.61 -18.65 -10.33
C ALA A 25 8.24 -19.12 -8.92
N GLU A 26 7.45 -20.19 -8.84
CA GLU A 26 7.32 -21.12 -7.71
C GLU A 26 8.01 -20.66 -6.41
N ILE A 27 7.30 -19.95 -5.52
CA ILE A 27 7.83 -19.63 -4.19
C ILE A 27 7.20 -20.52 -3.13
N VAL A 28 8.14 -21.22 -2.50
CA VAL A 28 8.11 -22.17 -1.39
C VAL A 28 7.45 -21.56 -0.14
N ASN A 29 6.85 -22.43 0.70
CA ASN A 29 6.24 -22.20 2.03
C ASN A 29 7.15 -21.51 3.10
N GLU A 30 8.16 -20.72 2.74
CA GLU A 30 9.15 -20.18 3.68
C GLU A 30 9.29 -18.65 3.53
N GLY A 31 8.34 -17.87 4.08
CA GLY A 31 8.47 -16.41 4.19
C GLY A 31 7.31 -15.57 3.66
N LEU A 32 7.50 -14.24 3.69
CA LEU A 32 6.59 -13.27 3.07
C LEU A 32 6.79 -13.19 1.55
N PRO A 33 5.78 -12.71 0.78
CA PRO A 33 5.83 -12.67 -0.69
C PRO A 33 6.93 -11.75 -1.26
N ASP A 34 7.20 -10.64 -0.59
CA ASP A 34 8.25 -9.68 -0.92
C ASP A 34 8.76 -8.97 0.35
N ASN A 35 9.96 -8.39 0.28
CA ASN A 35 10.55 -7.63 1.38
C ASN A 35 9.97 -6.22 1.52
N GLY A 36 9.35 -5.67 0.47
CA GLY A 36 8.65 -4.40 0.57
C GLY A 36 7.36 -4.56 1.36
N ILE A 37 7.38 -4.20 2.63
CA ILE A 37 6.23 -4.27 3.54
C ILE A 37 5.51 -2.92 3.50
N ILE A 38 4.31 -2.93 2.93
CA ILE A 38 3.48 -1.75 2.68
C ILE A 38 2.54 -1.49 3.85
N ASP A 39 1.97 -2.57 4.39
CA ASP A 39 0.99 -2.49 5.45
C ASP A 39 1.07 -3.69 6.42
N ILE A 40 0.67 -3.49 7.68
CA ILE A 40 0.70 -4.52 8.74
C ILE A 40 -0.57 -4.40 9.56
N GLU A 41 -1.40 -5.45 9.53
CA GLU A 41 -2.64 -5.49 10.30
C GLU A 41 -2.75 -6.76 11.15
N ALA A 42 -3.27 -6.61 12.37
CA ALA A 42 -3.43 -7.70 13.31
C ALA A 42 -4.89 -8.16 13.38
N ILE A 43 -5.15 -9.43 13.08
CA ILE A 43 -6.47 -10.02 13.28
C ILE A 43 -6.67 -10.57 14.69
N LEU A 44 -5.61 -11.16 15.23
CA LEU A 44 -5.58 -11.76 16.55
C LEU A 44 -4.22 -11.42 17.17
N HIS A 45 -4.12 -11.55 18.50
CA HIS A 45 -2.88 -11.31 19.23
C HIS A 45 -1.70 -12.19 18.77
N ASN A 46 -1.98 -13.28 18.04
CA ASN A 46 -1.00 -14.25 17.58
C ASN A 46 -0.97 -14.41 16.05
N GLN A 47 -1.65 -13.54 15.30
CA GLN A 47 -1.70 -13.62 13.84
C GLN A 47 -1.82 -12.23 13.23
N LEU A 48 -0.88 -11.91 12.34
CA LEU A 48 -0.86 -10.65 11.60
C LEU A 48 -0.73 -10.92 10.10
N TYR A 49 -1.24 -9.99 9.30
CA TYR A 49 -1.17 -9.98 7.85
C TYR A 49 -0.32 -8.81 7.36
N PHE A 50 0.32 -9.00 6.21
CA PHE A 50 1.26 -8.04 5.62
C PHE A 50 0.85 -7.76 4.19
N GLY A 51 0.44 -6.53 3.90
CA GLY A 51 0.38 -6.05 2.52
C GLY A 51 1.80 -5.87 2.01
N THR A 52 2.21 -6.59 0.97
CA THR A 52 3.58 -6.47 0.42
C THR A 52 3.58 -5.98 -1.02
N SER A 53 4.75 -5.63 -1.54
CA SER A 53 4.96 -5.25 -2.94
C SER A 53 4.62 -6.36 -3.96
N SER A 54 4.37 -7.60 -3.53
CA SER A 54 4.03 -8.72 -4.45
C SER A 54 3.06 -9.74 -3.85
N GLY A 55 2.16 -9.32 -2.96
CA GLY A 55 1.05 -10.14 -2.48
C GLY A 55 0.91 -10.17 -0.97
N LEU A 56 -0.09 -10.91 -0.50
CA LEU A 56 -0.46 -10.93 0.92
C LEU A 56 0.40 -11.94 1.68
N GLY A 57 1.09 -11.47 2.71
CA GLY A 57 1.82 -12.31 3.65
C GLY A 57 1.10 -12.45 4.98
N ARG A 58 1.52 -13.42 5.79
CA ARG A 58 1.00 -13.67 7.14
C ARG A 58 2.12 -14.13 8.06
N VAL A 59 2.02 -13.76 9.33
CA VAL A 59 2.82 -14.35 10.42
C VAL A 59 1.89 -15.01 11.43
N ASP A 60 2.24 -16.24 11.82
CA ASP A 60 1.66 -16.92 12.98
C ASP A 60 2.67 -16.89 14.14
N ILE A 61 2.27 -16.36 15.29
CA ILE A 61 3.12 -16.20 16.47
C ILE A 61 2.88 -17.38 17.42
N ASN A 62 3.91 -18.19 17.65
CA ASN A 62 3.87 -19.34 18.54
C ASN A 62 4.92 -19.20 19.66
N GLY A 63 4.56 -18.48 20.72
CA GLY A 63 5.50 -18.14 21.79
C GLY A 63 6.51 -17.10 21.30
N GLU A 64 7.79 -17.46 21.25
CA GLU A 64 8.87 -16.61 20.69
C GLU A 64 9.15 -16.90 19.20
N GLU A 65 8.49 -17.92 18.63
CA GLU A 65 8.69 -18.30 17.22
C GLU A 65 7.73 -17.52 16.31
N LEU A 66 8.28 -16.90 15.28
CA LEU A 66 7.55 -16.20 14.23
C LEU A 66 7.56 -17.06 12.95
N ILE A 67 6.38 -17.47 12.50
CA ILE A 67 6.23 -18.32 11.32
C ILE A 67 5.63 -17.50 10.18
N PHE A 68 6.49 -17.03 9.28
CA PHE A 68 6.09 -16.24 8.12
C PHE A 68 5.69 -17.11 6.94
N SER A 69 4.61 -16.74 6.25
CA SER A 69 4.06 -17.45 5.09
C SER A 69 3.40 -16.52 4.10
N THR A 70 3.31 -16.97 2.84
CA THR A 70 2.52 -16.32 1.79
C THR A 70 1.10 -16.87 1.77
N VAL A 71 0.11 -15.99 1.65
CA VAL A 71 -1.29 -16.38 1.45
C VAL A 71 -1.50 -16.73 -0.02
N MET A 72 -1.57 -18.03 -0.32
CA MET A 72 -1.76 -18.55 -1.68
C MET A 72 -3.22 -18.97 -1.88
N ASN A 73 -4.01 -18.11 -2.55
CA ASN A 73 -5.38 -18.41 -2.92
C ASN A 73 -5.69 -17.88 -4.34
N ASN A 74 -6.51 -18.59 -5.12
CA ASN A 74 -6.92 -18.16 -6.46
C ASN A 74 -7.79 -16.89 -6.44
N ALA A 75 -8.37 -16.54 -5.30
CA ALA A 75 -9.13 -15.32 -5.10
C ALA A 75 -8.23 -14.09 -4.79
N MET A 76 -6.91 -14.25 -4.64
CA MET A 76 -6.02 -13.12 -4.36
C MET A 76 -5.92 -12.18 -5.56
N PRO A 77 -5.90 -10.84 -5.35
CA PRO A 77 -5.67 -9.90 -6.43
C PRO A 77 -4.22 -10.01 -6.93
N GLU A 78 -3.97 -9.69 -8.20
CA GLU A 78 -2.62 -9.74 -8.77
C GLU A 78 -1.75 -8.56 -8.29
N GLY A 79 -0.46 -8.81 -8.08
CA GLY A 79 0.54 -7.78 -7.83
C GLY A 79 0.75 -7.45 -6.35
N GLY A 80 1.08 -6.20 -6.05
CA GLY A 80 1.26 -5.75 -4.67
C GLY A 80 -0.04 -5.34 -4.01
N ASN A 81 -0.04 -5.21 -2.68
CA ASN A 81 -1.22 -4.82 -1.91
C ASN A 81 -1.05 -3.40 -1.35
N PRO A 82 -1.69 -2.38 -1.95
CA PRO A 82 -1.59 -1.01 -1.49
C PRO A 82 -2.49 -0.71 -0.28
N ALA A 83 -3.49 -1.54 0.01
CA ALA A 83 -4.35 -1.42 1.18
C ALA A 83 -4.68 -2.79 1.77
N LEU A 84 -4.67 -2.87 3.10
CA LEU A 84 -5.10 -4.00 3.91
C LEU A 84 -5.93 -3.46 5.07
N THR A 85 -7.09 -4.05 5.33
CA THR A 85 -7.89 -3.68 6.51
C THR A 85 -8.48 -4.92 7.15
N ILE A 86 -8.59 -4.89 8.48
CA ILE A 86 -9.12 -5.99 9.29
C ILE A 86 -10.09 -5.41 10.32
N ASP A 87 -11.31 -5.97 10.35
CA ASP A 87 -12.27 -5.71 11.41
C ASP A 87 -12.89 -7.02 11.88
N GLY A 88 -12.70 -7.34 13.16
CA GLY A 88 -13.14 -8.60 13.75
C GLY A 88 -12.55 -9.83 13.05
N ASN A 89 -13.39 -10.58 12.33
CA ASN A 89 -13.06 -11.76 11.55
C ASN A 89 -12.91 -11.48 10.04
N VAL A 90 -13.16 -10.24 9.62
CA VAL A 90 -13.17 -9.84 8.22
C VAL A 90 -11.81 -9.26 7.85
N ILE A 91 -11.26 -9.71 6.72
CA ILE A 91 -10.01 -9.20 6.14
C ILE A 91 -10.34 -8.74 4.73
N ALA A 92 -9.88 -7.56 4.32
CA ALA A 92 -9.96 -7.12 2.94
C ALA A 92 -8.60 -6.58 2.48
N VAL A 93 -8.19 -6.95 1.26
CA VAL A 93 -6.91 -6.57 0.67
C VAL A 93 -7.10 -6.20 -0.79
N SER A 94 -6.57 -5.04 -1.21
CA SER A 94 -6.61 -4.61 -2.61
C SER A 94 -5.36 -5.05 -3.36
N GLY A 95 -5.40 -5.02 -4.70
CA GLY A 95 -4.22 -5.26 -5.52
C GLY A 95 -3.91 -4.17 -6.55
N VAL A 96 -2.63 -4.10 -6.90
CA VAL A 96 -2.10 -3.20 -7.92
C VAL A 96 -1.05 -3.88 -8.79
N THR A 97 -1.15 -3.65 -10.10
CA THR A 97 -0.09 -3.96 -11.07
C THR A 97 0.29 -2.72 -11.86
N THR A 98 1.36 -2.85 -12.65
CA THR A 98 1.78 -1.80 -13.58
C THR A 98 1.25 -2.09 -14.98
N TYR A 99 0.70 -1.07 -15.64
CA TYR A 99 0.27 -1.11 -17.03
C TYR A 99 1.09 -0.15 -17.88
N TYR A 100 1.74 -0.65 -18.94
CA TYR A 100 2.43 0.20 -19.90
C TYR A 100 1.44 0.81 -20.90
N SER A 101 1.24 2.13 -20.81
CA SER A 101 0.42 2.88 -21.75
C SER A 101 1.26 3.34 -22.94
N ALA A 102 1.01 2.75 -24.11
CA ALA A 102 1.64 3.19 -25.36
C ALA A 102 1.22 4.62 -25.77
N ALA A 103 0.11 5.14 -25.25
CA ALA A 103 -0.38 6.49 -25.56
C ALA A 103 0.43 7.58 -24.84
N THR A 104 0.87 7.29 -23.62
CA THR A 104 1.65 8.21 -22.77
C THR A 104 3.13 7.83 -22.70
N GLU A 105 3.52 6.68 -23.25
CA GLU A 105 4.87 6.09 -23.17
C GLU A 105 5.36 5.98 -21.72
N SER A 106 4.43 5.65 -20.82
CA SER A 106 4.64 5.59 -19.38
C SER A 106 4.01 4.34 -18.77
N ASN A 107 4.54 3.96 -17.61
CA ASN A 107 3.95 2.97 -16.73
C ASN A 107 2.93 3.66 -15.83
N GLU A 108 1.70 3.16 -15.84
CA GLU A 108 0.58 3.66 -15.04
C GLU A 108 0.12 2.57 -14.08
N PRO A 109 -0.28 2.92 -12.84
CA PRO A 109 -0.83 1.94 -11.91
C PRO A 109 -2.19 1.42 -12.42
N LYS A 110 -2.48 0.14 -12.20
CA LYS A 110 -3.75 -0.51 -12.57
C LYS A 110 -4.26 -1.32 -11.38
N GLY A 111 -5.51 -1.06 -10.97
CA GLY A 111 -6.17 -1.84 -9.93
C GLY A 111 -6.46 -3.26 -10.41
N THR A 112 -6.37 -4.22 -9.50
CA THR A 112 -6.62 -5.64 -9.79
C THR A 112 -7.70 -6.25 -8.91
N GLY A 113 -8.55 -5.42 -8.30
CA GLY A 113 -9.66 -5.86 -7.47
C GLY A 113 -9.29 -6.01 -6.00
N ILE A 114 -10.20 -6.63 -5.26
CA ILE A 114 -10.13 -6.82 -3.80
C ILE A 114 -10.40 -8.28 -3.47
N ALA A 115 -9.52 -8.90 -2.69
CA ALA A 115 -9.84 -10.16 -2.02
C ALA A 115 -10.34 -9.86 -0.61
N TYR A 116 -11.31 -10.64 -0.15
CA TYR A 116 -11.80 -10.53 1.22
C TYR A 116 -12.14 -11.90 1.82
N SER A 117 -12.00 -12.00 3.14
CA SER A 117 -12.33 -13.15 3.96
C SER A 117 -13.28 -12.71 5.07
N VAL A 118 -14.21 -13.57 5.46
CA VAL A 118 -15.15 -13.37 6.58
C VAL A 118 -14.96 -14.43 7.67
N ASP A 119 -13.84 -15.16 7.66
CA ASP A 119 -13.59 -16.32 8.51
C ASP A 119 -12.12 -16.41 8.94
N TYR A 120 -11.54 -15.27 9.33
CA TYR A 120 -10.15 -15.18 9.80
C TYR A 120 -9.10 -15.60 8.76
N GLY A 121 -9.42 -15.47 7.47
CA GLY A 121 -8.53 -15.81 6.36
C GLY A 121 -8.50 -17.30 6.01
N ASP A 122 -9.45 -18.10 6.52
CA ASP A 122 -9.59 -19.52 6.17
C ASP A 122 -10.08 -19.69 4.72
N THR A 123 -11.05 -18.89 4.29
CA THR A 123 -11.54 -18.82 2.91
C THR A 123 -11.56 -17.38 2.39
N TRP A 124 -11.52 -17.23 1.07
CA TRP A 124 -11.39 -15.95 0.40
C TRP A 124 -12.34 -15.86 -0.80
N LYS A 125 -12.93 -14.68 -0.96
CA LYS A 125 -13.74 -14.24 -2.10
C LYS A 125 -13.03 -13.09 -2.81
N PHE A 126 -13.48 -12.77 -4.02
CA PHE A 126 -12.85 -11.77 -4.86
C PHE A 126 -13.88 -10.84 -5.49
N MET A 127 -13.63 -9.55 -5.43
CA MET A 127 -14.36 -8.50 -6.14
C MET A 127 -13.46 -7.91 -7.21
N GLU A 128 -13.92 -7.98 -8.46
CA GLU A 128 -13.24 -7.34 -9.60
C GLU A 128 -13.13 -5.82 -9.40
N GLN A 129 -12.10 -5.20 -10.00
CA GLN A 129 -11.97 -3.75 -9.94
C GLN A 129 -13.20 -3.09 -10.58
N PRO A 130 -13.87 -2.13 -9.91
CA PRO A 130 -15.07 -1.50 -10.42
C PRO A 130 -14.79 -0.75 -11.72
N ILE A 131 -15.33 -1.26 -12.82
CA ILE A 131 -15.40 -0.58 -14.11
C ILE A 131 -16.82 -0.68 -14.63
N VAL A 132 -17.24 0.35 -15.35
CA VAL A 132 -18.55 0.40 -16.00
C VAL A 132 -18.34 0.56 -17.51
N GLU A 133 -19.19 -0.07 -18.31
CA GLU A 133 -19.17 0.17 -19.75
C GLU A 133 -19.66 1.59 -20.07
N ASN A 134 -19.19 2.13 -21.20
CA ASN A 134 -19.75 3.41 -21.66
C ASN A 134 -21.23 3.24 -22.00
N PRO A 135 -22.08 4.22 -21.67
CA PRO A 135 -23.48 4.22 -22.10
C PRO A 135 -23.59 4.31 -23.63
N GLU A 136 -24.72 3.86 -24.20
CA GLU A 136 -24.97 3.92 -25.64
C GLU A 136 -24.88 5.36 -26.19
N GLU A 137 -25.29 6.35 -25.39
CA GLU A 137 -25.19 7.77 -25.70
C GLU A 137 -24.45 8.52 -24.57
N GLY A 138 -23.37 9.24 -24.92
CA GLY A 138 -22.64 10.08 -23.98
C GLY A 138 -21.53 9.34 -23.22
N LEU A 139 -21.11 9.92 -22.10
CA LEU A 139 -20.07 9.37 -21.21
C LEU A 139 -20.58 9.21 -19.77
N PHE A 140 -21.84 9.56 -19.51
CA PHE A 140 -22.41 9.63 -18.17
C PHE A 140 -23.54 8.61 -18.03
N HIS A 141 -23.53 7.87 -16.93
CA HIS A 141 -24.65 7.02 -16.54
C HIS A 141 -25.38 7.63 -15.34
N GLN A 142 -26.56 7.07 -15.03
CA GLN A 142 -27.39 7.49 -13.92
C GLN A 142 -27.24 6.51 -12.76
N ILE A 143 -27.20 7.05 -11.55
CA ILE A 143 -27.31 6.30 -10.29
C ILE A 143 -28.40 6.93 -9.42
N GLU A 144 -28.99 6.15 -8.54
CA GLU A 144 -29.93 6.64 -7.52
C GLU A 144 -29.19 6.82 -6.20
N TRP A 145 -29.26 8.01 -5.61
CA TRP A 145 -28.65 8.30 -4.31
C TRP A 145 -29.50 9.27 -3.52
N GLY A 146 -29.81 8.95 -2.26
CA GLY A 146 -30.62 9.82 -1.39
C GLY A 146 -32.01 10.15 -1.96
N GLY A 147 -32.58 9.28 -2.82
CA GLY A 147 -33.85 9.50 -3.51
C GLY A 147 -33.77 10.45 -4.72
N GLN A 148 -32.58 10.70 -5.25
CA GLN A 148 -32.33 11.53 -6.42
C GLN A 148 -31.50 10.78 -7.47
N THR A 149 -31.79 11.03 -8.74
CA THR A 149 -31.01 10.52 -9.87
C THR A 149 -29.82 11.44 -10.15
N LEU A 150 -28.60 10.93 -10.01
CA LEU A 150 -27.35 11.69 -10.24
C LEU A 150 -26.66 11.27 -11.53
N GLN A 151 -25.91 12.19 -12.14
CA GLN A 151 -25.04 11.91 -13.29
C GLN A 151 -23.63 11.58 -12.82
N ILE A 152 -23.05 10.52 -13.38
CA ILE A 152 -21.70 10.08 -13.07
C ILE A 152 -20.94 9.70 -14.33
N LEU A 153 -19.69 10.15 -14.42
CA LEU A 153 -18.80 9.84 -15.52
C LEU A 153 -18.39 8.35 -15.48
N ALA A 154 -18.59 7.64 -16.59
CA ALA A 154 -18.22 6.23 -16.71
C ALA A 154 -16.70 6.02 -16.59
N VAL A 155 -16.30 5.18 -15.64
CA VAL A 155 -14.91 4.71 -15.45
C VAL A 155 -14.76 3.36 -16.15
N THR A 156 -14.21 3.38 -17.37
CA THR A 156 -14.20 2.21 -18.28
C THR A 156 -12.93 1.36 -18.20
N THR A 157 -12.00 1.69 -17.31
CA THR A 157 -10.71 1.00 -17.21
C THR A 157 -10.22 0.94 -15.77
N ALA A 158 -9.56 -0.16 -15.44
CA ALA A 158 -8.86 -0.33 -14.16
C ALA A 158 -7.54 0.48 -14.08
N VAL A 159 -7.05 1.02 -15.21
CA VAL A 159 -5.84 1.86 -15.22
C VAL A 159 -6.13 3.19 -14.53
N ASN A 160 -5.26 3.59 -13.60
CA ASN A 160 -5.45 4.71 -12.66
C ASN A 160 -6.69 4.57 -11.75
N ASN A 161 -7.23 3.36 -11.63
CA ASN A 161 -8.33 3.02 -10.74
C ASN A 161 -7.87 1.97 -9.71
N VAL A 162 -6.84 2.30 -8.94
CA VAL A 162 -6.36 1.45 -7.85
C VAL A 162 -7.14 1.77 -6.58
N SER A 163 -7.57 0.73 -5.86
CA SER A 163 -8.11 0.82 -4.51
C SER A 163 -6.97 1.14 -3.52
N TYR A 164 -6.74 2.42 -3.26
CA TYR A 164 -5.62 2.93 -2.46
C TYR A 164 -5.81 2.76 -0.96
N ASP A 165 -7.06 2.69 -0.50
CA ASP A 165 -7.39 2.47 0.89
C ASP A 165 -8.73 1.74 1.02
N LEU A 166 -8.91 1.01 2.11
CA LEU A 166 -10.07 0.17 2.42
C LEU A 166 -10.53 0.40 3.86
N ALA A 167 -11.83 0.37 4.08
CA ALA A 167 -12.42 0.36 5.41
C ALA A 167 -13.58 -0.61 5.47
N ILE A 168 -13.77 -1.26 6.62
CA ILE A 168 -14.93 -2.12 6.90
C ILE A 168 -15.88 -1.34 7.81
N GLY A 169 -17.16 -1.31 7.45
CA GLY A 169 -18.19 -0.65 8.25
C GLY A 169 -19.54 -1.32 8.02
N GLU A 170 -20.18 -1.77 9.10
CA GLU A 170 -21.42 -2.54 9.06
C GLU A 170 -21.28 -3.78 8.14
N SER A 171 -22.11 -3.89 7.08
CA SER A 171 -22.05 -4.95 6.07
C SER A 171 -21.23 -4.59 4.82
N TYR A 172 -20.53 -3.45 4.84
CA TYR A 172 -19.85 -2.93 3.65
C TYR A 172 -18.34 -2.91 3.78
N ILE A 173 -17.66 -3.25 2.67
CA ILE A 173 -16.27 -2.89 2.43
C ILE A 173 -16.27 -1.65 1.56
N TYR A 174 -15.71 -0.56 2.08
CA TYR A 174 -15.51 0.70 1.38
C TYR A 174 -14.14 0.71 0.72
N SER A 175 -14.06 1.33 -0.45
CA SER A 175 -12.81 1.49 -1.20
C SER A 175 -12.71 2.89 -1.77
N THR A 176 -11.50 3.46 -1.70
CA THR A 176 -11.19 4.72 -2.37
C THR A 176 -10.23 4.51 -3.53
N SER A 177 -10.49 5.19 -4.65
CA SER A 177 -9.67 5.12 -5.85
C SER A 177 -9.59 6.48 -6.52
N TRP A 178 -8.48 6.76 -7.22
CA TRP A 178 -8.37 8.02 -7.99
C TRP A 178 -9.49 8.10 -9.02
N ALA A 179 -9.57 7.15 -9.96
CA ALA A 179 -10.59 7.22 -11.00
C ALA A 179 -12.00 6.83 -10.50
N GLY A 180 -12.11 5.91 -9.55
CA GLY A 180 -13.41 5.41 -9.06
C GLY A 180 -14.05 6.22 -7.93
N GLY A 181 -13.34 7.17 -7.31
CA GLY A 181 -13.84 7.91 -6.16
C GLY A 181 -14.02 7.00 -4.93
N LEU A 182 -15.09 7.23 -4.16
CA LEU A 182 -15.51 6.36 -3.06
C LEU A 182 -16.57 5.37 -3.54
N GLN A 183 -16.37 4.09 -3.25
CA GLN A 183 -17.31 3.02 -3.59
C GLN A 183 -17.41 2.04 -2.42
N ARG A 184 -18.48 1.25 -2.38
CA ARG A 184 -18.64 0.13 -1.44
C ARG A 184 -19.29 -1.07 -2.10
N PHE A 185 -19.20 -2.23 -1.48
CA PHE A 185 -20.03 -3.40 -1.80
C PHE A 185 -20.43 -4.10 -0.51
N ASP A 186 -21.62 -4.71 -0.49
CA ASP A 186 -22.06 -5.51 0.66
C ASP A 186 -21.31 -6.85 0.64
N TYR A 187 -20.46 -7.09 1.62
CA TYR A 187 -19.63 -8.31 1.68
C TYR A 187 -20.31 -9.48 2.39
N ILE A 188 -21.48 -9.24 3.00
CA ILE A 188 -22.28 -10.25 3.70
C ILE A 188 -23.22 -10.94 2.71
N ASN A 189 -23.68 -10.23 1.68
CA ASN A 189 -24.45 -10.85 0.60
C ASN A 189 -23.61 -11.95 -0.08
N GLU A 190 -24.09 -13.18 -0.03
CA GLU A 190 -23.51 -14.31 -0.76
C GLU A 190 -24.45 -14.63 -1.91
N GLU A 191 -23.92 -14.83 -3.13
CA GLU A 191 -24.76 -15.29 -4.25
C GLU A 191 -25.45 -16.60 -3.87
N GLU A 192 -26.77 -16.59 -3.86
CA GLU A 192 -27.57 -17.74 -3.51
C GLU A 192 -28.02 -18.49 -4.77
N PRO A 193 -27.72 -19.79 -4.90
CA PRO A 193 -28.15 -20.54 -6.06
C PRO A 193 -29.67 -20.67 -6.05
N PHE A 194 -30.28 -20.41 -7.20
CA PHE A 194 -31.72 -20.56 -7.39
C PHE A 194 -32.06 -21.54 -8.51
N THR A 195 -33.31 -22.00 -8.48
CA THR A 195 -33.89 -22.84 -9.52
C THR A 195 -34.56 -21.96 -10.56
N ASP A 196 -33.84 -21.67 -11.63
CA ASP A 196 -34.36 -20.98 -12.81
C ASP A 196 -35.43 -21.84 -13.52
N LEU A 197 -36.69 -21.49 -13.33
CA LEU A 197 -37.86 -22.20 -13.87
C LEU A 197 -38.22 -21.73 -15.28
N ASP A 198 -37.86 -20.52 -15.66
CA ASP A 198 -38.25 -19.91 -16.94
C ASP A 198 -37.10 -19.80 -17.96
N GLY A 199 -35.86 -20.08 -17.54
CA GLY A 199 -34.64 -20.12 -18.33
C GLY A 199 -34.02 -18.76 -18.62
N ASN A 200 -34.24 -17.77 -17.75
CA ASN A 200 -33.79 -16.38 -17.94
C ASN A 200 -32.47 -16.03 -17.22
N ASP A 201 -31.89 -16.98 -16.47
CA ASP A 201 -30.69 -16.79 -15.63
C ASP A 201 -30.81 -15.64 -14.60
N GLN A 202 -32.02 -15.34 -14.12
CA GLN A 202 -32.32 -14.35 -13.05
C GLN A 202 -33.32 -14.93 -12.05
N TRP A 203 -33.17 -14.64 -10.75
CA TRP A 203 -34.14 -15.08 -9.76
C TRP A 203 -35.45 -14.30 -9.88
N ASP A 204 -36.56 -15.02 -9.99
CA ASP A 204 -37.92 -14.45 -9.99
C ASP A 204 -38.72 -14.79 -8.73
N ASP A 205 -39.61 -13.87 -8.34
CA ASP A 205 -40.58 -14.05 -7.25
C ASP A 205 -41.40 -15.35 -7.45
N GLY A 206 -41.06 -16.40 -6.70
CA GLY A 206 -41.68 -17.73 -6.77
C GLY A 206 -40.75 -18.86 -7.16
N GLU A 207 -39.50 -18.55 -7.51
CA GLU A 207 -38.43 -19.51 -7.68
C GLU A 207 -37.83 -19.90 -6.33
N ALA A 208 -37.48 -21.18 -6.20
CA ALA A 208 -36.83 -21.67 -5.00
C ALA A 208 -35.35 -21.34 -5.06
N TYR A 209 -34.81 -20.86 -3.95
CA TYR A 209 -33.38 -20.61 -3.77
C TYR A 209 -32.88 -21.28 -2.49
N ASP A 210 -31.58 -21.50 -2.41
CA ASP A 210 -30.93 -21.96 -1.19
C ASP A 210 -30.55 -20.73 -0.36
N ASP A 211 -31.31 -20.47 0.71
CA ASP A 211 -31.05 -19.42 1.70
C ASP A 211 -29.83 -19.82 2.56
N ILE A 212 -28.62 -19.48 2.10
CA ILE A 212 -27.34 -19.90 2.68
C ILE A 212 -27.09 -19.12 3.98
N ASN A 213 -27.47 -17.84 4.01
CA ASN A 213 -27.23 -16.96 5.15
C ASN A 213 -28.40 -16.89 6.16
N GLU A 214 -29.49 -17.64 5.90
CA GLU A 214 -30.70 -17.74 6.72
C GLU A 214 -31.42 -16.39 6.93
N ASN A 215 -31.28 -15.42 6.01
CA ASN A 215 -31.92 -14.10 6.09
C ASN A 215 -33.37 -14.10 5.55
N GLY A 216 -33.77 -15.15 4.82
CA GLY A 216 -35.11 -15.28 4.22
C GLY A 216 -35.35 -14.39 2.99
N GLN A 217 -34.29 -13.95 2.31
CA GLN A 217 -34.26 -13.21 1.05
C GLN A 217 -33.29 -13.90 0.08
N TRP A 218 -33.48 -13.75 -1.23
CA TRP A 218 -32.50 -14.22 -2.22
C TRP A 218 -31.46 -13.13 -2.42
N ASP A 219 -30.18 -13.49 -2.34
CA ASP A 219 -29.06 -12.58 -2.55
C ASP A 219 -28.32 -12.88 -3.87
N ASP A 220 -28.03 -11.82 -4.63
CA ASP A 220 -27.19 -11.87 -5.83
C ASP A 220 -25.70 -11.69 -5.45
N GLU A 221 -24.79 -11.88 -6.40
CA GLU A 221 -23.37 -11.57 -6.22
C GLU A 221 -23.19 -10.11 -5.76
N PRO A 222 -22.31 -9.81 -4.78
CA PRO A 222 -22.02 -8.45 -4.36
C PRO A 222 -21.73 -7.51 -5.54
N GLN A 223 -22.37 -6.34 -5.53
CA GLN A 223 -22.19 -5.33 -6.56
C GLN A 223 -21.55 -4.06 -5.99
N TRP A 224 -20.75 -3.40 -6.82
CA TRP A 224 -20.20 -2.09 -6.49
C TRP A 224 -21.28 -1.00 -6.51
N GLU A 225 -21.38 -0.28 -5.41
CA GLU A 225 -22.18 0.93 -5.26
C GLU A 225 -21.26 2.15 -5.18
N ILE A 226 -21.56 3.17 -5.98
CA ILE A 226 -20.77 4.39 -6.03
C ILE A 226 -21.34 5.42 -5.04
N ILE A 227 -20.47 6.01 -4.23
CA ILE A 227 -20.86 6.98 -3.21
C ILE A 227 -20.45 8.38 -3.67
N PRO A 228 -21.42 9.27 -3.94
CA PRO A 228 -21.12 10.63 -4.41
C PRO A 228 -20.49 11.47 -3.30
N LEU A 229 -19.43 12.18 -3.65
CA LEU A 229 -18.75 13.18 -2.81
C LEU A 229 -19.10 14.60 -3.29
N PRO A 230 -18.95 15.64 -2.44
CA PRO A 230 -19.09 17.04 -2.87
C PRO A 230 -18.13 17.39 -4.01
N MET A 231 -18.53 18.31 -4.91
CA MET A 231 -17.63 18.91 -5.91
C MET A 231 -16.59 19.84 -5.26
N ASP A 232 -15.55 20.24 -6.01
CA ASP A 232 -14.45 21.06 -5.48
C ASP A 232 -14.89 22.42 -4.91
N ASP A 233 -16.03 22.94 -5.35
CA ASP A 233 -16.59 24.23 -4.92
C ASP A 233 -17.77 24.10 -3.94
N GLN A 234 -18.01 22.90 -3.41
CA GLN A 234 -19.11 22.61 -2.49
C GLN A 234 -18.59 22.27 -1.08
N ASP A 235 -19.07 23.03 -0.09
CA ASP A 235 -18.75 22.78 1.33
C ASP A 235 -19.49 21.54 1.90
N SER A 236 -20.51 21.03 1.21
CA SER A 236 -21.36 19.92 1.66
C SER A 236 -22.14 19.27 0.52
N LEU A 237 -22.59 18.03 0.73
CA LEU A 237 -23.52 17.31 -0.15
C LEU A 237 -24.56 16.59 0.73
N ILE A 238 -25.82 17.01 0.65
CA ILE A 238 -26.90 16.56 1.55
C ILE A 238 -27.89 15.68 0.78
N CYS A 239 -28.20 14.51 1.34
CA CYS A 239 -29.14 13.55 0.77
C CYS A 239 -30.53 14.19 0.55
N GLY A 240 -31.08 14.03 -0.66
CA GLY A 240 -32.40 14.54 -1.02
C GLY A 240 -32.46 16.05 -1.31
N ASP A 241 -31.35 16.78 -1.20
CA ASP A 241 -31.23 18.21 -1.51
C ASP A 241 -30.03 18.53 -2.42
N ILE A 242 -29.61 17.56 -3.24
CA ILE A 242 -28.56 17.74 -4.25
C ILE A 242 -29.13 18.52 -5.44
N ASP A 243 -28.46 19.58 -5.88
CA ASP A 243 -28.82 20.31 -7.10
C ASP A 243 -28.43 19.49 -8.34
N ILE A 244 -29.34 18.62 -8.79
CA ILE A 244 -29.13 17.70 -9.93
C ILE A 244 -28.91 18.40 -11.27
N ASP A 245 -29.24 19.69 -11.39
CA ASP A 245 -29.00 20.47 -12.61
C ASP A 245 -27.52 20.90 -12.72
N VAL A 246 -26.77 20.82 -11.62
CA VAL A 246 -25.37 21.29 -11.52
C VAL A 246 -24.42 20.18 -11.09
N TYR A 247 -24.87 19.25 -10.24
CA TYR A 247 -24.03 18.19 -9.71
C TYR A 247 -23.67 17.13 -10.76
N GLU A 248 -22.39 16.79 -10.84
CA GLU A 248 -21.87 15.72 -11.68
C GLU A 248 -20.69 15.04 -10.99
N LEU A 249 -20.77 13.72 -10.76
CA LEU A 249 -19.64 12.96 -10.24
C LEU A 249 -18.64 12.67 -11.37
N ASN A 250 -17.59 13.48 -11.40
CA ASN A 250 -16.55 13.43 -12.42
C ASN A 250 -15.15 13.57 -11.81
N PRO A 251 -14.34 12.48 -11.77
CA PRO A 251 -13.00 12.46 -11.17
C PRO A 251 -11.88 12.89 -12.13
N LYS A 252 -12.19 13.52 -13.26
CA LYS A 252 -11.16 14.16 -14.12
C LYS A 252 -10.53 15.37 -13.43
N ASP A 253 -9.44 15.86 -14.00
CA ASP A 253 -8.88 17.14 -13.57
C ASP A 253 -9.89 18.29 -13.80
N PRO A 254 -9.92 19.32 -12.93
CA PRO A 254 -10.78 20.49 -13.12
C PRO A 254 -10.55 21.22 -14.44
N GLY A 255 -9.33 21.15 -14.99
CA GLY A 255 -9.02 21.66 -16.33
C GLY A 255 -9.82 20.99 -17.46
N ASP A 256 -10.27 19.76 -17.22
CA ASP A 256 -11.08 18.93 -18.14
C ASP A 256 -12.55 18.84 -17.70
N GLY A 257 -12.97 19.68 -16.73
CA GLY A 257 -14.34 19.74 -16.22
C GLY A 257 -14.67 18.77 -15.08
N GLY A 258 -13.68 18.10 -14.49
CA GLY A 258 -13.88 17.24 -13.31
C GLY A 258 -13.62 17.94 -11.97
N ASN A 259 -13.51 17.15 -10.90
CA ASN A 259 -13.27 17.61 -9.54
C ASN A 259 -12.19 16.76 -8.86
N HIS A 260 -11.26 17.41 -8.18
CA HIS A 260 -10.25 16.74 -7.37
C HIS A 260 -10.85 16.07 -6.11
N ASN A 261 -11.96 16.56 -5.58
CA ASN A 261 -12.65 15.98 -4.43
C ASN A 261 -13.36 14.66 -4.75
N HIS A 262 -13.49 14.33 -6.03
CA HIS A 262 -14.01 13.03 -6.46
C HIS A 262 -12.91 11.97 -6.63
N LYS A 263 -11.64 12.30 -6.32
CA LYS A 263 -10.50 11.37 -6.39
C LYS A 263 -10.16 10.90 -4.99
N GLY A 264 -10.56 9.68 -4.63
CA GLY A 264 -10.37 9.14 -3.28
C GLY A 264 -8.97 8.54 -3.08
N PHE A 265 -8.44 8.67 -1.85
CA PHE A 265 -7.12 8.17 -1.46
C PHE A 265 -7.06 7.57 -0.06
N SER A 266 -7.97 7.93 0.84
CA SER A 266 -8.06 7.32 2.17
C SER A 266 -9.51 7.26 2.65
N VAL A 267 -9.84 6.23 3.43
CA VAL A 267 -11.15 6.05 4.06
C VAL A 267 -10.98 5.50 5.48
N PHE A 268 -11.68 6.13 6.42
CA PHE A 268 -11.66 5.72 7.82
C PHE A 268 -13.08 5.77 8.38
N ILE A 269 -13.49 4.74 9.12
CA ILE A 269 -14.85 4.63 9.67
C ILE A 269 -14.76 4.45 11.18
N GLU A 270 -15.53 5.25 11.91
CA GLU A 270 -15.75 5.10 13.34
C GLU A 270 -17.23 5.34 13.65
N ASP A 271 -17.90 4.30 14.15
CA ASP A 271 -19.35 4.28 14.38
C ASP A 271 -20.15 4.68 13.11
N GLU A 272 -21.03 5.68 13.20
CA GLU A 272 -21.86 6.20 12.10
C GLU A 272 -21.16 7.30 11.28
N ILE A 273 -19.84 7.51 11.50
CA ILE A 273 -19.06 8.55 10.83
C ILE A 273 -18.02 7.90 9.91
N ILE A 274 -18.08 8.31 8.65
CA ILE A 274 -17.07 7.97 7.63
C ILE A 274 -16.25 9.22 7.32
N TRP A 275 -14.94 9.06 7.18
CA TRP A 275 -14.01 10.09 6.75
C TRP A 275 -13.36 9.66 5.45
N VAL A 276 -13.28 10.56 4.47
CA VAL A 276 -12.75 10.26 3.14
C VAL A 276 -11.77 11.32 2.70
N GLY A 277 -10.51 10.93 2.57
CA GLY A 277 -9.45 11.78 2.06
C GLY A 277 -9.39 11.75 0.54
N THR A 278 -9.23 12.92 -0.06
CA THR A 278 -9.27 13.11 -1.52
C THR A 278 -8.09 13.96 -2.00
N ALA A 279 -8.01 14.23 -3.30
CA ALA A 279 -7.05 15.21 -3.84
C ALA A 279 -7.46 16.68 -3.57
N ASN A 280 -8.63 16.94 -2.97
CA ASN A 280 -9.11 18.29 -2.63
C ASN A 280 -9.49 18.46 -1.15
N GLY A 281 -9.07 17.55 -0.29
CA GLY A 281 -9.20 17.70 1.15
C GLY A 281 -9.80 16.46 1.79
N LEU A 282 -10.60 16.68 2.81
CA LEU A 282 -11.19 15.66 3.66
C LEU A 282 -12.70 15.85 3.70
N ASN A 283 -13.45 14.76 3.54
CA ASN A 283 -14.90 14.75 3.68
C ASN A 283 -15.29 14.01 4.94
N LYS A 284 -16.15 14.60 5.75
CA LYS A 284 -16.83 13.95 6.87
C LYS A 284 -18.23 13.57 6.44
N GLY A 285 -18.54 12.29 6.49
CA GLY A 285 -19.86 11.75 6.21
C GLY A 285 -20.54 11.30 7.49
N VAL A 286 -21.81 11.66 7.66
CA VAL A 286 -22.70 11.05 8.64
C VAL A 286 -23.61 10.09 7.90
N ILE A 287 -23.57 8.81 8.27
CA ILE A 287 -24.39 7.77 7.66
C ILE A 287 -25.82 7.90 8.21
N VAL A 288 -26.80 8.10 7.33
CA VAL A 288 -28.22 8.29 7.66
C VAL A 288 -29.06 7.32 6.84
N ASN A 289 -29.36 6.14 7.42
CA ASN A 289 -29.85 4.97 6.69
C ASN A 289 -28.81 4.57 5.61
N ASP A 290 -29.22 4.30 4.37
CA ASP A 290 -28.30 3.94 3.28
C ASP A 290 -27.58 5.13 2.61
N CYS A 291 -27.85 6.38 3.03
CA CYS A 291 -27.26 7.58 2.42
C CYS A 291 -26.24 8.25 3.36
N ILE A 292 -25.37 9.10 2.81
CA ILE A 292 -24.30 9.78 3.57
C ILE A 292 -24.39 11.29 3.35
N GLU A 293 -24.51 12.04 4.44
CA GLU A 293 -24.48 13.51 4.44
C GLU A 293 -23.06 14.01 4.65
N TRP A 294 -22.53 14.76 3.67
CA TRP A 294 -21.13 15.18 3.64
C TRP A 294 -20.91 16.62 4.09
N THR A 295 -19.81 16.84 4.83
CA THR A 295 -19.17 18.14 5.05
C THR A 295 -17.73 18.07 4.53
N HIS A 296 -17.33 19.04 3.71
CA HIS A 296 -16.00 19.10 3.10
C HIS A 296 -15.07 20.06 3.84
N PHE A 297 -13.80 19.68 3.96
CA PHE A 297 -12.73 20.46 4.57
C PHE A 297 -11.52 20.47 3.66
N SER A 298 -10.88 21.62 3.54
CA SER A 298 -9.73 21.84 2.66
C SER A 298 -8.61 22.59 3.38
N LYS A 299 -7.58 22.99 2.63
CA LYS A 299 -6.57 23.97 3.06
C LYS A 299 -7.20 25.26 3.61
N ALA A 300 -8.35 25.68 3.07
CA ALA A 300 -9.03 26.90 3.53
C ALA A 300 -9.54 26.77 4.98
N ASP A 301 -9.81 25.55 5.43
CA ASP A 301 -10.38 25.22 6.74
C ASP A 301 -9.32 24.92 7.81
N GLY A 302 -8.05 24.87 7.41
CA GLY A 302 -6.92 24.75 8.33
C GLY A 302 -6.01 23.53 8.10
N LEU A 303 -6.34 22.64 7.16
CA LEU A 303 -5.46 21.54 6.75
C LEU A 303 -4.11 22.07 6.24
N THR A 304 -3.03 21.29 6.31
CA THR A 304 -1.73 21.73 5.78
C THR A 304 -1.65 21.69 4.26
N GLY A 305 -2.26 20.68 3.64
CA GLY A 305 -2.39 20.50 2.20
C GLY A 305 -3.69 19.79 1.85
N ASN A 306 -4.05 19.82 0.56
CA ASN A 306 -5.34 19.30 0.09
C ASN A 306 -5.32 17.80 -0.22
N TRP A 307 -4.15 17.17 -0.40
CA TRP A 307 -4.13 15.75 -0.71
C TRP A 307 -4.10 14.93 0.58
N VAL A 308 -5.22 14.33 0.97
CA VAL A 308 -5.34 13.55 2.20
C VAL A 308 -5.19 12.06 1.88
N VAL A 309 -4.10 11.45 2.35
CA VAL A 309 -3.68 10.09 1.97
C VAL A 309 -3.75 9.08 3.12
N GLY A 310 -4.17 9.50 4.30
CA GLY A 310 -4.32 8.62 5.46
C GLY A 310 -5.02 9.35 6.59
N ILE A 311 -5.85 8.62 7.32
CA ILE A 311 -6.71 9.13 8.39
C ILE A 311 -6.63 8.14 9.54
N ASP A 312 -6.47 8.63 10.75
CA ASP A 312 -6.41 7.79 11.94
C ASP A 312 -6.99 8.55 13.14
N PHE A 313 -7.45 7.84 14.17
CA PHE A 313 -7.98 8.43 15.38
C PHE A 313 -7.24 7.89 16.61
N GLY A 314 -6.77 8.82 17.43
CA GLY A 314 -6.15 8.46 18.69
C GLY A 314 -5.54 9.65 19.40
N LEU A 315 -5.12 9.46 20.66
CA LEU A 315 -4.71 10.56 21.55
C LEU A 315 -5.77 11.68 21.66
N SER A 316 -7.06 11.31 21.57
CA SER A 316 -8.21 12.24 21.53
C SER A 316 -8.16 13.24 20.37
N ARG A 317 -7.59 12.84 19.23
CA ARG A 317 -7.46 13.64 18.02
C ARG A 317 -7.81 12.78 16.80
N LEU A 318 -8.53 13.38 15.87
CA LEU A 318 -8.59 12.89 14.50
C LEU A 318 -7.36 13.41 13.77
N TRP A 319 -6.60 12.52 13.15
CA TRP A 319 -5.39 12.83 12.39
C TRP A 319 -5.66 12.68 10.89
N ALA A 320 -5.06 13.57 10.10
CA ALA A 320 -5.08 13.51 8.65
C ALA A 320 -3.65 13.72 8.12
N ILE A 321 -3.14 12.73 7.39
CA ILE A 321 -1.90 12.85 6.63
C ILE A 321 -2.20 13.67 5.38
N THR A 322 -1.58 14.84 5.26
CA THR A 322 -1.88 15.81 4.19
C THR A 322 -0.62 16.13 3.40
N TRP A 323 -0.69 16.01 2.07
CA TRP A 323 0.39 16.36 1.16
C TRP A 323 0.02 17.60 0.34
N ALA A 324 1.03 18.40 0.01
CA ALA A 324 0.84 19.59 -0.82
C ALA A 324 0.58 19.21 -2.29
N THR A 325 -0.49 19.74 -2.88
CA THR A 325 -0.78 19.64 -4.32
C THR A 325 -0.21 20.82 -5.12
N VAL A 326 -0.03 21.96 -4.45
CA VAL A 326 0.47 23.21 -5.03
C VAL A 326 1.45 23.90 -4.07
N SER A 327 2.23 24.86 -4.57
CA SER A 327 3.29 25.51 -3.79
C SER A 327 2.81 26.42 -2.65
N THR A 328 1.49 26.67 -2.54
CA THR A 328 0.89 27.42 -1.41
C THR A 328 0.45 26.51 -0.27
N GLU A 329 0.52 25.19 -0.47
CA GLU A 329 0.23 24.18 0.54
C GLU A 329 1.53 23.66 1.15
N SER A 330 1.39 22.84 2.18
CA SER A 330 2.53 22.17 2.82
C SER A 330 2.16 20.72 3.13
N THR A 331 3.16 19.84 3.04
CA THR A 331 3.03 18.44 3.43
C THR A 331 3.27 18.31 4.94
N GLY A 332 2.48 17.50 5.63
CA GLY A 332 2.64 17.21 7.06
C GLY A 332 1.44 16.48 7.66
N LEU A 333 1.26 16.65 8.96
CA LEU A 333 0.11 16.10 9.71
C LEU A 333 -0.81 17.23 10.14
N SER A 334 -2.09 17.11 9.79
CA SER A 334 -3.18 17.93 10.32
C SER A 334 -3.95 17.12 11.36
N TYR A 335 -4.57 17.79 12.34
CA TYR A 335 -5.39 17.13 13.33
C TYR A 335 -6.52 18.02 13.86
N SER A 336 -7.54 17.38 14.42
CA SER A 336 -8.69 18.05 15.03
C SER A 336 -9.02 17.42 16.39
N PHE A 337 -9.37 18.27 17.37
CA PHE A 337 -9.84 17.86 18.70
C PHE A 337 -11.36 17.76 18.79
N ASP A 338 -12.08 18.25 17.79
CA ASP A 338 -13.52 18.49 17.82
C ASP A 338 -14.22 17.88 16.60
N HIS A 339 -13.70 16.75 16.11
CA HIS A 339 -14.23 15.98 14.98
C HIS A 339 -14.45 16.83 13.72
N GLY A 340 -13.46 17.65 13.38
CA GLY A 340 -13.40 18.44 12.15
C GLY A 340 -13.94 19.87 12.25
N VAL A 341 -14.42 20.33 13.41
CA VAL A 341 -14.91 21.72 13.55
C VAL A 341 -13.77 22.73 13.45
N THR A 342 -12.59 22.39 13.99
CA THR A 342 -11.36 23.16 13.84
C THR A 342 -10.17 22.24 13.55
N TRP A 343 -9.23 22.75 12.74
CA TRP A 343 -8.02 22.03 12.34
C TRP A 343 -6.76 22.75 12.82
N GLN A 344 -5.79 21.94 13.25
CA GLN A 344 -4.44 22.32 13.63
C GLN A 344 -3.45 21.43 12.86
N TYR A 345 -2.16 21.74 12.94
CA TYR A 345 -1.14 20.93 12.27
C TYR A 345 0.16 20.86 13.06
N VAL A 346 0.95 19.85 12.74
CA VAL A 346 2.24 19.58 13.39
C VAL A 346 3.35 20.35 12.68
N ASP A 347 3.83 21.41 13.33
CA ASP A 347 4.91 22.27 12.82
C ASP A 347 6.17 21.48 12.43
N PHE A 348 6.50 20.39 13.13
CA PHE A 348 7.68 19.58 12.88
C PHE A 348 7.74 19.06 11.44
N PHE A 349 6.72 18.33 11.00
CA PHE A 349 6.67 17.77 9.64
C PHE A 349 6.47 18.86 8.59
N THR A 350 5.61 19.85 8.88
CA THR A 350 5.32 20.95 7.96
C THR A 350 6.53 21.81 7.64
N ASN A 351 7.35 22.15 8.64
CA ASN A 351 8.54 22.98 8.44
C ASN A 351 9.66 22.23 7.72
N ASN A 352 9.75 20.90 7.90
CA ASN A 352 10.74 20.07 7.24
C ASN A 352 10.29 19.64 5.83
N GLY A 353 8.99 19.67 5.55
CA GLY A 353 8.42 19.15 4.30
C GLY A 353 8.47 17.63 4.20
N THR A 354 8.56 16.93 5.33
CA THR A 354 8.68 15.48 5.42
C THR A 354 7.33 14.83 5.08
N LYS A 355 7.35 13.88 4.14
CA LYS A 355 6.16 13.08 3.79
C LYS A 355 5.94 11.99 4.83
N VAL A 356 4.77 12.02 5.47
CA VAL A 356 4.25 10.91 6.28
C VAL A 356 3.42 10.00 5.38
N TYR A 357 3.54 8.70 5.57
CA TYR A 357 2.86 7.65 4.81
C TYR A 357 1.76 6.97 5.62
N ASN A 358 2.04 6.63 6.87
CA ASN A 358 1.09 5.94 7.74
C ASN A 358 1.28 6.40 9.20
N LEU A 359 0.25 6.23 10.02
CA LEU A 359 0.22 6.46 11.45
C LEU A 359 -0.11 5.15 12.17
N GLU A 360 0.55 4.93 13.31
CA GLU A 360 0.21 3.84 14.23
C GLU A 360 0.05 4.44 15.62
N ILE A 361 -1.13 4.31 16.22
CA ILE A 361 -1.41 4.86 17.54
C ILE A 361 -1.64 3.73 18.53
N SER A 362 -0.72 3.60 19.48
CA SER A 362 -0.79 2.57 20.50
C SER A 362 -0.61 3.15 21.90
N GLN A 363 -1.61 2.90 22.75
CA GLN A 363 -1.68 3.39 24.14
C GLN A 363 -1.60 4.92 24.24
N ASN A 364 -0.43 5.45 24.53
CA ASN A 364 -0.14 6.88 24.70
C ASN A 364 0.94 7.37 23.73
N ARG A 365 1.18 6.62 22.64
CA ARG A 365 2.18 6.93 21.63
C ARG A 365 1.55 6.93 20.26
N ILE A 366 2.06 7.83 19.43
CA ILE A 366 1.82 7.86 17.99
C ILE A 366 3.15 7.69 17.28
N TYR A 367 3.14 6.82 16.29
CA TYR A 367 4.26 6.55 15.39
C TYR A 367 3.89 7.07 14.01
N ALA A 368 4.82 7.76 13.35
CA ALA A 368 4.65 8.28 12.00
C ALA A 368 5.69 7.65 11.09
N SER A 369 5.22 6.84 10.15
CA SER A 369 6.02 6.20 9.10
C SER A 369 6.27 7.23 7.99
N THR A 370 7.52 7.52 7.67
CA THR A 370 7.87 8.64 6.77
C THR A 370 8.93 8.26 5.74
N ILE A 371 9.13 9.14 4.75
CA ILE A 371 10.23 9.04 3.79
C ILE A 371 11.64 9.16 4.41
N GLU A 372 11.74 9.62 5.66
CA GLU A 372 13.01 9.82 6.37
C GLU A 372 13.22 8.84 7.54
N GLY A 373 12.25 7.95 7.79
CA GLY A 373 12.29 6.95 8.86
C GLY A 373 11.01 6.93 9.71
N LEU A 374 11.08 6.24 10.85
CA LEU A 374 9.98 6.14 11.81
C LEU A 374 10.13 7.17 12.93
N TYR A 375 9.18 8.07 13.05
CA TYR A 375 9.13 9.03 14.16
C TYR A 375 8.15 8.56 15.24
N VAL A 376 8.43 8.90 16.50
CA VAL A 376 7.54 8.62 17.64
C VAL A 376 7.28 9.87 18.46
N SER A 377 6.07 9.97 19.01
CA SER A 377 5.66 11.03 19.93
C SER A 377 4.73 10.50 21.03
N GLU A 378 4.80 11.08 22.22
CA GLU A 378 3.85 10.80 23.32
C GLU A 378 2.73 11.85 23.43
N ASP A 379 2.89 13.01 22.78
CA ASP A 379 1.94 14.14 22.83
C ASP A 379 1.44 14.57 21.43
N GLY A 380 1.98 13.97 20.38
CA GLY A 380 1.72 14.31 18.98
C GLY A 380 2.27 15.68 18.54
N GLU A 381 3.08 16.33 19.37
CA GLU A 381 3.66 17.66 19.11
C GLU A 381 5.19 17.59 19.00
N HIS A 382 5.83 16.82 19.88
CA HIS A 382 7.28 16.62 19.91
C HIS A 382 7.62 15.23 19.37
N TRP A 383 8.40 15.19 18.30
CA TRP A 383 8.71 13.98 17.56
C TRP A 383 10.19 13.65 17.65
N GLU A 384 10.48 12.37 17.86
CA GLU A 384 11.84 11.82 17.87
C GLU A 384 11.97 10.77 16.76
N LEU A 385 13.06 10.83 15.99
CA LEU A 385 13.38 9.80 15.02
C LEU A 385 13.89 8.55 15.75
N ILE A 386 13.27 7.40 15.48
CA ILE A 386 13.77 6.11 15.96
C ILE A 386 15.07 5.79 15.22
N PRO A 387 16.15 5.42 15.92
CA PRO A 387 17.43 5.12 15.30
C PRO A 387 17.35 3.98 14.29
N ASP A 388 18.31 3.96 13.35
CA ASP A 388 18.46 2.94 12.31
C ASP A 388 18.33 1.51 12.84
N PHE A 389 17.63 0.67 12.07
CA PHE A 389 17.38 -0.73 12.39
C PHE A 389 18.59 -1.59 12.01
N ILE A 390 19.33 -2.04 13.02
CA ILE A 390 20.53 -2.88 12.88
C ILE A 390 20.45 -4.00 13.90
N ASP A 391 20.47 -5.25 13.45
CA ASP A 391 20.67 -6.38 14.35
C ASP A 391 22.14 -6.42 14.79
N SER A 392 22.35 -6.13 16.07
CA SER A 392 23.68 -6.12 16.70
C SER A 392 24.37 -7.50 16.77
N THR A 393 23.61 -8.59 16.57
CA THR A 393 24.07 -9.98 16.63
C THR A 393 24.56 -10.46 15.27
N THR A 394 23.75 -10.32 14.22
CA THR A 394 24.06 -10.82 12.88
C THR A 394 24.81 -9.78 12.04
N GLY A 395 24.55 -8.48 12.29
CA GLY A 395 24.99 -7.36 11.47
C GLY A 395 24.01 -7.00 10.35
N GLU A 396 22.89 -7.71 10.23
CA GLU A 396 21.80 -7.36 9.31
C GLU A 396 21.32 -5.94 9.61
N THR A 397 20.88 -5.24 8.57
CA THR A 397 20.56 -3.82 8.64
C THR A 397 19.50 -3.49 7.61
N ILE A 398 18.49 -2.69 7.97
CA ILE A 398 17.58 -2.11 6.97
C ILE A 398 18.32 -1.02 6.19
N LEU A 399 18.32 -1.13 4.86
CA LEU A 399 18.98 -0.22 3.93
C LEU A 399 18.00 0.70 3.21
N ASP A 400 16.80 0.88 3.76
CA ASP A 400 15.83 1.87 3.28
C ASP A 400 15.63 2.95 4.35
N ASP A 401 15.78 4.22 3.97
CA ASP A 401 15.44 5.35 4.84
C ASP A 401 13.92 5.44 5.02
N ALA A 402 13.13 5.05 4.02
CA ALA A 402 11.69 5.14 4.08
C ALA A 402 11.08 4.02 4.92
N VAL A 403 10.13 4.40 5.77
CA VAL A 403 9.27 3.49 6.52
C VAL A 403 7.85 3.68 6.01
N TYR A 404 7.20 2.61 5.57
CA TYR A 404 5.86 2.67 4.98
C TYR A 404 4.77 2.43 6.02
N THR A 405 5.01 1.53 6.96
CA THR A 405 4.04 1.15 7.99
C THR A 405 4.74 0.77 9.29
N ALA A 406 4.01 0.87 10.39
CA ALA A 406 4.44 0.37 11.69
C ALA A 406 3.23 -0.25 12.41
N HIS A 407 3.49 -1.22 13.28
CA HIS A 407 2.45 -1.84 14.10
C HIS A 407 2.99 -2.13 15.50
N VAL A 408 2.19 -1.86 16.53
CA VAL A 408 2.53 -2.16 17.93
C VAL A 408 1.57 -3.20 18.48
N PRO A 409 2.01 -4.48 18.63
CA PRO A 409 1.17 -5.53 19.17
C PRO A 409 0.59 -5.14 20.54
N TYR A 410 -0.69 -5.46 20.74
CA TYR A 410 -1.44 -5.05 21.92
C TYR A 410 -0.73 -5.43 23.24
N GLY A 411 -0.62 -4.45 24.13
CA GLY A 411 -0.03 -4.65 25.46
C GLY A 411 1.51 -4.79 25.47
N THR A 412 2.17 -4.51 24.35
CA THR A 412 3.63 -4.51 24.24
C THR A 412 4.20 -3.09 24.06
N TYR A 413 5.53 -3.00 24.02
CA TYR A 413 6.27 -1.82 23.55
C TYR A 413 7.19 -2.18 22.37
N GLU A 414 6.94 -3.35 21.78
CA GLU A 414 7.62 -3.79 20.58
C GLU A 414 7.00 -3.09 19.38
N VAL A 415 7.82 -2.67 18.43
CA VAL A 415 7.36 -1.99 17.22
C VAL A 415 7.83 -2.79 16.02
N TRP A 416 6.87 -3.24 15.22
CA TRP A 416 7.08 -3.91 13.95
C TRP A 416 7.10 -2.82 12.87
N VAL A 417 8.14 -2.79 12.05
CA VAL A 417 8.42 -1.67 11.14
C VAL A 417 8.58 -2.21 9.72
N GLY A 418 7.65 -1.86 8.85
CA GLY A 418 7.64 -2.24 7.45
C GLY A 418 8.37 -1.23 6.57
N THR A 419 9.35 -1.72 5.79
CA THR A 419 10.17 -0.89 4.88
C THR A 419 10.24 -1.52 3.49
N GLY A 420 10.89 -0.85 2.53
CA GLY A 420 11.13 -1.42 1.20
C GLY A 420 12.15 -2.55 1.17
N ASP A 421 12.92 -2.73 2.26
CA ASP A 421 14.02 -3.70 2.36
C ASP A 421 13.76 -4.77 3.43
N GLY A 422 12.54 -4.89 3.95
CA GLY A 422 12.16 -5.93 4.91
C GLY A 422 11.45 -5.39 6.15
N LEU A 423 11.25 -6.30 7.11
CA LEU A 423 10.63 -6.04 8.39
C LEU A 423 11.72 -5.89 9.46
N ALA A 424 11.62 -4.85 10.29
CA ALA A 424 12.39 -4.73 11.52
C ALA A 424 11.47 -4.81 12.74
N ILE A 425 11.82 -5.62 13.72
CA ILE A 425 11.11 -5.72 15.00
C ILE A 425 12.00 -5.13 16.07
N ARG A 426 11.58 -4.03 16.67
CA ARG A 426 12.33 -3.33 17.71
C ARG A 426 11.68 -3.55 19.06
N ASP A 427 12.40 -4.20 19.97
CA ASP A 427 11.91 -4.47 21.33
C ASP A 427 11.95 -3.21 22.23
N SER A 428 11.42 -3.35 23.45
CA SER A 428 11.41 -2.27 24.44
C SER A 428 12.81 -1.84 24.94
N ASN A 429 13.82 -2.70 24.81
CA ASN A 429 15.20 -2.43 25.22
C ASN A 429 16.03 -1.81 24.10
N GLY A 430 15.47 -1.72 22.88
CA GLY A 430 16.15 -1.24 21.68
C GLY A 430 16.95 -2.32 20.95
N PHE A 431 16.79 -3.60 21.29
CA PHE A 431 17.22 -4.69 20.42
C PHE A 431 16.37 -4.69 19.16
N VAL A 432 16.99 -5.03 18.03
CA VAL A 432 16.36 -5.07 16.72
C VAL A 432 16.58 -6.44 16.13
N ASP A 433 15.49 -7.11 15.77
CA ASP A 433 15.49 -8.30 14.92
C ASP A 433 15.09 -7.89 13.50
N ILE A 434 15.69 -8.51 12.48
CA ILE A 434 15.45 -8.17 11.08
C ILE A 434 15.00 -9.41 10.34
N HIS A 435 13.85 -9.29 9.66
CA HIS A 435 13.28 -10.33 8.83
C HIS A 435 13.30 -9.89 7.38
N GLN A 436 14.13 -10.57 6.62
CA GLN A 436 14.31 -10.41 5.18
C GLN A 436 14.22 -11.80 4.54
N PHE A 437 13.56 -11.86 3.39
CA PHE A 437 13.25 -13.09 2.68
C PHE A 437 14.00 -13.11 1.35
N TRP A 438 14.72 -14.20 1.11
CA TRP A 438 15.49 -14.45 -0.10
C TRP A 438 15.45 -15.93 -0.45
N GLU A 439 15.87 -16.27 -1.66
CA GLU A 439 16.07 -17.66 -2.05
C GLU A 439 17.18 -18.28 -1.18
N ALA A 440 16.79 -19.20 -0.28
CA ALA A 440 17.68 -19.81 0.71
C ALA A 440 18.93 -20.41 0.06
N THR A 441 20.09 -20.20 0.69
CA THR A 441 21.36 -20.66 0.13
C THR A 441 21.84 -22.01 0.64
N VAL A 442 22.17 -22.91 -0.29
CA VAL A 442 22.65 -24.27 -0.01
C VAL A 442 24.17 -24.25 0.10
N SER A 443 24.71 -24.80 1.18
CA SER A 443 26.16 -24.92 1.31
C SER A 443 26.73 -25.95 0.33
N PRO A 444 27.99 -25.80 -0.14
CA PRO A 444 28.61 -26.77 -1.04
C PRO A 444 28.73 -28.19 -0.46
N GLU A 445 28.59 -28.34 0.86
CA GLU A 445 28.62 -29.64 1.55
C GLU A 445 27.25 -30.34 1.55
N ASN A 446 26.17 -29.57 1.44
CA ASN A 446 24.80 -30.04 1.62
C ASN A 446 24.02 -30.18 0.30
N GLY A 447 24.55 -29.70 -0.83
CA GLY A 447 23.90 -29.85 -2.13
C GLY A 447 24.44 -28.92 -3.21
N ASP A 448 23.57 -28.58 -4.15
CA ASP A 448 23.88 -27.68 -5.26
C ASP A 448 23.97 -26.24 -4.74
N PHE A 449 25.21 -25.78 -4.54
CA PHE A 449 25.49 -24.43 -4.07
C PHE A 449 24.87 -23.35 -4.95
N ASN A 450 24.22 -22.36 -4.33
CA ASN A 450 23.71 -21.15 -4.97
C ASN A 450 24.33 -19.88 -4.35
N PHE A 451 24.49 -18.88 -5.22
CA PHE A 451 25.01 -17.56 -4.90
C PHE A 451 23.98 -16.54 -5.37
N SER A 452 23.21 -16.01 -4.42
CA SER A 452 22.05 -15.18 -4.70
C SER A 452 22.40 -13.69 -4.69
N VAL A 453 21.67 -12.91 -5.47
CA VAL A 453 21.75 -11.44 -5.50
C VAL A 453 20.34 -10.87 -5.61
N TYR A 454 20.00 -9.94 -4.72
CA TYR A 454 18.70 -9.28 -4.73
C TYR A 454 18.79 -7.80 -4.27
N PRO A 455 17.89 -6.93 -4.75
CA PRO A 455 16.96 -7.19 -5.86
C PRO A 455 17.69 -7.35 -7.20
N ASN A 456 17.08 -8.07 -8.14
CA ASN A 456 17.63 -8.28 -9.48
C ASN A 456 16.46 -8.34 -10.50
N PRO A 457 16.30 -7.33 -11.38
CA PRO A 457 17.19 -6.18 -11.58
C PRO A 457 17.32 -5.24 -10.37
N PHE A 458 18.48 -4.60 -10.23
CA PHE A 458 18.77 -3.59 -9.22
C PHE A 458 18.62 -2.19 -9.81
N TYR A 459 17.67 -1.43 -9.27
CA TYR A 459 17.39 -0.05 -9.65
C TYR A 459 18.07 0.88 -8.65
N VAL A 460 19.18 1.51 -9.06
CA VAL A 460 20.14 2.19 -8.17
C VAL A 460 19.54 3.36 -7.38
N LYS A 461 18.45 3.95 -7.89
CA LYS A 461 17.78 5.09 -7.26
C LYS A 461 16.57 4.72 -6.42
N ASP A 462 16.17 3.45 -6.49
CA ASP A 462 14.84 3.02 -6.10
C ASP A 462 14.92 1.90 -5.04
N HIS A 463 15.91 1.01 -5.16
CA HIS A 463 16.04 -0.14 -4.27
C HIS A 463 16.98 0.12 -3.11
N ASN A 464 16.49 -0.15 -1.90
CA ASN A 464 17.25 -0.10 -0.66
C ASN A 464 18.02 1.22 -0.56
N VAL A 465 17.27 2.34 -0.60
CA VAL A 465 17.83 3.68 -0.67
C VAL A 465 18.10 4.20 0.73
N ARG A 466 19.38 4.29 1.08
CA ARG A 466 19.85 4.87 2.35
C ARG A 466 20.86 5.98 2.11
N GLY A 467 20.63 7.14 2.71
CA GLY A 467 21.44 8.34 2.48
C GLY A 467 21.49 8.73 0.99
N GLY A 468 20.40 8.48 0.25
CA GLY A 468 20.29 8.75 -1.19
C GLY A 468 21.10 7.82 -2.11
N SER A 469 21.58 6.68 -1.61
CA SER A 469 22.24 5.65 -2.41
C SER A 469 21.46 4.33 -2.32
N GLY A 470 21.12 3.73 -3.45
CA GLY A 470 20.53 2.39 -3.47
C GLY A 470 21.55 1.30 -3.18
N HIS A 471 21.08 0.15 -2.73
CA HIS A 471 21.92 -0.99 -2.36
C HIS A 471 21.40 -2.31 -2.91
N VAL A 472 22.31 -3.24 -3.16
CA VAL A 472 22.03 -4.63 -3.55
C VAL A 472 22.78 -5.59 -2.62
N ARG A 473 22.14 -6.72 -2.32
CA ARG A 473 22.60 -7.73 -1.37
C ARG A 473 23.06 -8.97 -2.10
N PHE A 474 24.16 -9.54 -1.63
CA PHE A 474 24.74 -10.79 -2.11
C PHE A 474 24.75 -11.80 -0.98
N VAL A 475 23.98 -12.89 -1.12
CA VAL A 475 23.85 -13.92 -0.07
C VAL A 475 24.47 -15.24 -0.52
N TYR A 476 25.21 -15.88 0.37
CA TYR A 476 25.89 -17.15 0.12
C TYR A 476 26.16 -17.92 1.42
N ASN A 477 26.24 -19.26 1.31
CA ASN A 477 26.55 -20.16 2.43
C ASN A 477 27.90 -20.87 2.24
N VAL A 478 29.01 -20.11 2.30
CA VAL A 478 30.38 -20.67 2.22
C VAL A 478 31.27 -19.99 3.26
N GLY A 479 32.18 -20.77 3.85
CA GLY A 479 33.02 -20.37 4.97
C GLY A 479 33.88 -19.11 4.80
N SER A 480 34.54 -18.72 5.90
CA SER A 480 35.23 -17.43 6.07
C SER A 480 36.27 -17.06 4.97
N ASN A 481 36.47 -15.75 4.77
CA ASN A 481 37.37 -15.11 3.78
C ASN A 481 36.83 -15.04 2.35
N SER A 482 35.51 -14.99 2.19
CA SER A 482 34.85 -14.74 0.92
C SER A 482 35.20 -13.36 0.35
N ILE A 483 35.30 -13.28 -0.97
CA ILE A 483 35.52 -12.04 -1.72
C ILE A 483 34.59 -12.06 -2.93
N ILE A 484 33.89 -10.96 -3.20
CA ILE A 484 33.14 -10.80 -4.44
C ILE A 484 33.87 -9.82 -5.35
N ASN A 485 34.15 -10.23 -6.59
CA ASN A 485 34.62 -9.33 -7.65
C ASN A 485 33.49 -9.13 -8.66
N ILE A 486 33.16 -7.88 -8.95
CA ILE A 486 32.12 -7.51 -9.91
C ILE A 486 32.80 -7.03 -11.19
N TYR A 487 32.31 -7.53 -12.32
CA TYR A 487 32.79 -7.21 -13.65
C TYR A 487 31.66 -6.67 -14.52
N ASP A 488 31.97 -5.75 -15.43
CA ASP A 488 31.00 -5.30 -16.44
C ASP A 488 30.87 -6.33 -17.59
N PHE A 489 30.04 -5.99 -18.59
CA PHE A 489 29.82 -6.87 -19.75
C PHE A 489 31.10 -7.15 -20.57
N SER A 490 32.09 -6.27 -20.53
CA SER A 490 33.38 -6.44 -21.20
C SER A 490 34.39 -7.24 -20.34
N MET A 491 33.96 -7.73 -19.18
CA MET A 491 34.79 -8.37 -18.15
C MET A 491 35.84 -7.43 -17.54
N ASP A 492 35.65 -6.11 -17.64
CA ASP A 492 36.48 -5.15 -16.91
C ASP A 492 36.09 -5.16 -15.43
N HIS A 493 37.10 -5.15 -14.56
CA HIS A 493 36.89 -5.18 -13.11
C HIS A 493 36.30 -3.85 -12.62
N VAL A 494 35.16 -3.91 -11.94
CA VAL A 494 34.39 -2.76 -11.46
C VAL A 494 34.74 -2.45 -10.00
N VAL A 495 34.57 -3.45 -9.14
CA VAL A 495 34.78 -3.32 -7.68
C VAL A 495 35.06 -4.69 -7.05
N LYS A 496 35.71 -4.66 -5.89
CA LYS A 496 35.94 -5.81 -5.01
C LYS A 496 35.24 -5.56 -3.68
N LEU A 497 34.43 -6.50 -3.22
CA LEU A 497 33.78 -6.51 -1.91
C LEU A 497 34.47 -7.55 -1.02
N SER A 498 34.64 -7.21 0.26
CA SER A 498 35.30 -8.09 1.24
C SER A 498 34.75 -7.96 2.66
N ASN A 499 33.73 -7.14 2.86
CA ASN A 499 33.12 -6.93 4.16
C ASN A 499 31.84 -7.77 4.20
N SER A 500 31.91 -8.91 4.89
CA SER A 500 30.76 -9.78 5.10
C SER A 500 30.33 -9.79 6.55
N HIS A 501 29.04 -10.03 6.78
CA HIS A 501 28.46 -10.36 8.08
C HIS A 501 27.56 -11.60 7.97
N SER A 502 27.06 -12.08 9.10
CA SER A 502 26.14 -13.22 9.09
C SER A 502 24.77 -12.75 8.66
N ALA A 503 24.01 -13.60 7.98
CA ALA A 503 22.64 -13.32 7.58
C ALA A 503 21.78 -14.57 7.72
N GLY A 504 20.52 -14.38 8.08
CA GLY A 504 19.54 -15.45 8.29
C GLY A 504 19.95 -16.50 9.33
N ASN A 505 19.18 -17.58 9.37
CA ASN A 505 19.33 -18.63 10.39
C ASN A 505 20.11 -19.87 9.92
N ASN A 506 20.49 -19.93 8.63
CA ASN A 506 21.09 -21.11 8.00
C ASN A 506 22.64 -21.06 7.90
N GLY A 507 23.28 -20.17 8.67
CA GLY A 507 24.73 -19.95 8.63
C GLY A 507 25.20 -19.21 7.38
N GLU A 508 24.31 -18.45 6.76
CA GLU A 508 24.58 -17.70 5.54
C GLU A 508 25.39 -16.43 5.86
N SER A 509 25.97 -15.86 4.82
CA SER A 509 26.72 -14.61 4.89
C SER A 509 26.27 -13.67 3.79
N GLU A 510 26.35 -12.38 4.10
CA GLU A 510 25.93 -11.32 3.19
C GLU A 510 27.09 -10.37 2.86
N MET A 511 27.08 -9.80 1.66
CA MET A 511 27.83 -8.59 1.31
C MET A 511 26.92 -7.60 0.57
N ILE A 512 27.16 -6.31 0.79
CA ILE A 512 26.35 -5.23 0.22
C ILE A 512 27.16 -4.44 -0.82
N TRP A 513 26.50 -3.97 -1.88
CA TRP A 513 27.07 -3.08 -2.88
C TRP A 513 26.14 -1.90 -3.19
N ASP A 514 26.69 -0.70 -3.37
CA ASP A 514 25.97 0.56 -3.62
C ASP A 514 25.86 0.93 -5.12
N GLY A 515 26.15 -0.01 -6.02
CA GLY A 515 26.14 0.25 -7.46
C GLY A 515 27.27 1.15 -7.95
N ARG A 516 28.32 1.40 -7.16
CA ARG A 516 29.48 2.23 -7.56
C ARG A 516 30.73 1.42 -7.85
N ASN A 517 31.53 1.90 -8.80
CA ASN A 517 32.85 1.34 -9.06
C ASN A 517 33.88 1.76 -8.01
N SER A 518 35.10 1.20 -8.08
CA SER A 518 36.23 1.52 -7.20
C SER A 518 36.65 3.00 -7.12
N ARG A 519 36.11 3.88 -7.98
CA ARG A 519 36.33 5.34 -7.95
C ARG A 519 35.14 6.11 -7.36
N GLY A 520 34.14 5.42 -6.82
CA GLY A 520 32.93 6.02 -6.25
C GLY A 520 31.98 6.60 -7.30
N LYS A 521 32.01 6.12 -8.54
CA LYS A 521 31.05 6.53 -9.58
C LYS A 521 30.01 5.45 -9.80
N ASN A 522 28.75 5.84 -9.96
CA ASN A 522 27.69 4.95 -10.40
C ASN A 522 28.12 4.22 -11.68
N VAL A 523 27.83 2.92 -11.73
CA VAL A 523 28.08 2.10 -12.91
C VAL A 523 27.03 2.38 -13.99
N ALA A 524 27.26 1.93 -15.23
CA ALA A 524 26.29 2.12 -16.32
C ALA A 524 25.16 1.08 -16.27
N ASN A 525 24.03 1.36 -16.91
CA ASN A 525 22.96 0.38 -17.06
C ASN A 525 23.48 -0.84 -17.85
N GLY A 526 23.20 -2.05 -17.38
CA GLY A 526 23.66 -3.27 -18.05
C GLY A 526 23.76 -4.49 -17.14
N VAL A 527 24.29 -5.57 -17.71
CA VAL A 527 24.52 -6.84 -17.02
C VAL A 527 25.93 -6.86 -16.44
N TYR A 528 26.04 -7.21 -15.15
CA TYR A 528 27.27 -7.37 -14.40
C TYR A 528 27.45 -8.84 -14.02
N PHE A 529 28.70 -9.29 -14.05
CA PHE A 529 29.09 -10.64 -13.64
C PHE A 529 29.75 -10.57 -12.27
N CYS A 530 29.15 -11.25 -11.29
CA CYS A 530 29.60 -11.23 -9.90
C CYS A 530 30.27 -12.55 -9.58
N LYS A 531 31.56 -12.53 -9.23
CA LYS A 531 32.34 -13.72 -8.88
C LYS A 531 32.61 -13.77 -7.39
N LEU A 532 32.00 -14.72 -6.70
CA LEU A 532 32.34 -15.09 -5.33
C LEU A 532 33.52 -16.06 -5.34
N THR A 533 34.61 -15.70 -4.67
CA THR A 533 35.73 -16.60 -4.39
C THR A 533 35.71 -16.97 -2.91
N ALA A 534 35.49 -18.25 -2.61
CA ALA A 534 35.44 -18.77 -1.25
C ALA A 534 36.06 -20.18 -1.22
N SER A 535 36.85 -20.50 -0.19
CA SER A 535 37.49 -21.82 -0.02
C SER A 535 38.29 -22.33 -1.25
N GLY A 536 38.84 -21.42 -2.06
CA GLY A 536 39.59 -21.77 -3.28
C GLY A 536 38.73 -22.16 -4.49
N GLN A 537 37.40 -22.01 -4.39
CA GLN A 537 36.44 -22.18 -5.48
C GLN A 537 35.87 -20.83 -5.94
N ASP A 538 35.41 -20.79 -7.18
CA ASP A 538 34.77 -19.63 -7.78
C ASP A 538 33.32 -19.95 -8.14
N TYR A 539 32.41 -19.08 -7.71
CA TYR A 539 30.98 -19.14 -8.00
C TYR A 539 30.54 -17.84 -8.66
N TRP A 540 29.53 -17.93 -9.52
CA TRP A 540 29.11 -16.81 -10.36
C TRP A 540 27.61 -16.58 -10.28
N THR A 541 27.23 -15.32 -10.23
CA THR A 541 25.86 -14.87 -10.49
C THR A 541 25.88 -13.66 -11.43
N LYS A 542 24.70 -13.25 -11.90
CA LYS A 542 24.53 -12.10 -12.78
C LYS A 542 23.58 -11.11 -12.15
N LEU A 543 23.91 -9.83 -12.30
CA LEU A 543 23.11 -8.72 -11.80
C LEU A 543 22.80 -7.76 -12.94
N VAL A 544 21.52 -7.45 -13.15
CA VAL A 544 21.12 -6.35 -14.03
C VAL A 544 21.08 -5.06 -13.21
N VAL A 545 21.74 -4.00 -13.67
CA VAL A 545 21.73 -2.68 -13.01
C VAL A 545 21.06 -1.65 -13.90
N ILE A 546 20.19 -0.83 -13.32
CA ILE A 546 19.43 0.24 -13.97
C ILE A 546 19.55 1.54 -13.13
N ASN A 547 19.97 2.65 -13.75
CA ASN A 547 20.06 3.99 -13.14
C ASN A 547 19.00 4.96 -13.65
#